data_AF-A0A1H0QJJ8-F1
#
_entry.id   AF-A0A1H0QJJ8-F1
#
_cell.length_a   1.000
_cell.length_b   1.000
_cell.length_c   1.000
_cell.angle_alpha   90.00
_cell.angle_beta   90.00
_cell.angle_gamma   90.00
#
_symmetry.space_group_name_H-M   'P 1'
#
loop_
_entity.id
_entity.type
_entity.pdbx_description
1 polymer ?
#
loop_
_entity_poly.entity_id
_entity_poly.type
_entity_poly.pdbx_seq_one_letter_code
_entity_poly.pdbx_strand_id
1 'polypeptide(L)'
;MASPRPPRVLSGGDTIGFVLFLIGGVAIAVAAVVQSVVAIAQVLPNRDITLLAPFVATEAQAPLGPDGAPVAVQLDSASVTVASLQPAALGALVISHVLVAVAMVTVVTLLLILCFGILRGRIFSRAHTALVTAAGLVAIAGMYFVPFFHNMAVNGALALLSDGTYDRAVVGTVDLLSIFGVAFVVALAGTAFAVGDRLQRDTEGLV
;
A
#
# COMPACT_ATOMS: atom_id res chain seq x y z
N MET A 1 30.68 -11.01 -42.10
CA MET A 1 30.78 -9.94 -41.07
C MET A 1 29.39 -9.34 -40.92
N ALA A 2 28.70 -9.61 -39.81
CA ALA A 2 27.40 -9.00 -39.54
C ALA A 2 27.63 -7.54 -39.11
N SER A 3 26.98 -6.60 -39.78
CA SER A 3 26.99 -5.19 -39.42
C SER A 3 26.39 -5.00 -38.02
N PRO A 4 26.93 -4.07 -37.19
CA PRO A 4 26.35 -3.77 -35.89
C PRO A 4 24.91 -3.28 -36.11
N ARG A 5 23.92 -3.97 -35.52
CA ARG A 5 22.54 -3.50 -35.54
C ARG A 5 22.49 -2.15 -34.80
N PRO A 6 21.86 -1.11 -35.37
CA PRO A 6 21.72 0.16 -34.69
C PRO A 6 20.98 -0.03 -33.36
N PRO A 7 21.33 0.74 -32.31
CA PRO A 7 20.61 0.68 -31.04
C PRO A 7 19.13 0.91 -31.29
N ARG A 8 18.27 -0.02 -30.83
CA ARG A 8 16.81 0.12 -30.94
C ARG A 8 16.40 1.39 -30.19
N VAL A 9 16.05 2.42 -30.93
CA VAL A 9 15.43 3.64 -30.40
C VAL A 9 14.04 3.25 -29.91
N LEU A 10 13.68 3.69 -28.71
CA LEU A 10 12.34 3.47 -28.12
C LEU A 10 11.26 3.93 -29.10
N SER A 11 10.20 3.13 -29.24
CA SER A 11 9.03 3.55 -30.00
C SER A 11 8.40 4.79 -29.35
N GLY A 12 7.71 5.63 -30.14
CA GLY A 12 6.94 6.75 -29.60
C GLY A 12 5.92 6.31 -28.55
N GLY A 13 5.32 5.12 -28.74
CA GLY A 13 4.41 4.50 -27.76
C GLY A 13 5.10 4.14 -26.45
N ASP A 14 6.30 3.56 -26.51
CA ASP A 14 7.09 3.20 -25.31
C ASP A 14 7.49 4.45 -24.54
N THR A 15 7.81 5.52 -25.26
CA THR A 15 8.20 6.81 -24.68
C THR A 15 7.03 7.45 -23.94
N ILE A 16 5.84 7.48 -24.54
CA ILE A 16 4.62 8.01 -23.91
C ILE A 16 4.26 7.17 -22.68
N GLY A 17 4.26 5.84 -22.81
CA GLY A 17 3.98 4.93 -21.70
C GLY A 17 4.92 5.14 -20.53
N PHE A 18 6.22 5.30 -20.81
CA PHE A 18 7.22 5.58 -19.78
C PHE A 18 7.02 6.95 -19.11
N VAL A 19 6.74 8.01 -19.88
CA VAL A 19 6.50 9.35 -19.33
C VAL A 19 5.27 9.35 -18.43
N LEU A 20 4.18 8.70 -18.86
CA LEU A 20 2.97 8.57 -18.05
C LEU A 20 3.23 7.77 -16.78
N PHE A 21 3.96 6.65 -16.87
CA PHE A 21 4.35 5.87 -15.70
C PHE A 21 5.20 6.68 -14.71
N LEU A 22 6.15 7.44 -15.22
CA LEU A 22 7.03 8.27 -14.40
C LEU A 22 6.27 9.40 -13.70
N ILE A 23 5.47 10.17 -14.44
CA ILE A 23 4.67 11.27 -13.89
C ILE A 23 3.64 10.72 -12.89
N GLY A 24 2.92 9.67 -13.27
CA GLY A 24 1.90 9.05 -12.41
C GLY A 24 2.51 8.48 -11.13
N GLY A 25 3.60 7.72 -11.24
CA GLY A 25 4.28 7.14 -10.08
C GLY A 25 4.79 8.21 -9.11
N VAL A 26 5.48 9.24 -9.63
CA VAL A 26 5.98 10.35 -8.79
C VAL A 26 4.82 11.11 -8.15
N ALA A 27 3.75 11.42 -8.90
CA ALA A 27 2.59 12.11 -8.37
C ALA A 27 1.92 11.34 -7.22
N ILE A 28 1.76 10.01 -7.38
CA ILE A 28 1.18 9.13 -6.34
C ILE A 28 2.09 9.10 -5.11
N ALA A 29 3.41 8.97 -5.28
CA ALA A 29 4.35 8.99 -4.15
C ALA A 29 4.31 10.32 -3.39
N VAL A 30 4.33 11.45 -4.11
CA VAL A 30 4.24 12.79 -3.51
C VAL A 30 2.91 12.97 -2.78
N ALA A 31 1.80 12.57 -3.39
CA ALA A 31 0.48 12.64 -2.77
C ALA A 31 0.42 11.83 -1.46
N ALA A 32 0.96 10.60 -1.46
CA ALA A 32 1.02 9.77 -0.27
C ALA A 32 1.83 10.43 0.86
N VAL A 33 3.00 11.02 0.53
CA VAL A 33 3.82 11.76 1.51
C VAL A 33 3.06 12.96 2.08
N VAL A 34 2.45 13.79 1.21
CA VAL A 34 1.70 14.97 1.64
C VAL A 34 0.53 14.57 2.54
N GLN A 35 -0.25 13.56 2.16
CA GLN A 35 -1.36 13.06 2.97
C GLN A 35 -0.88 12.54 4.33
N SER A 36 0.20 11.76 4.36
CA SER A 36 0.78 11.29 5.62
C SER A 36 1.26 12.44 6.50
N VAL A 37 1.92 13.45 5.95
CA VAL A 37 2.38 14.63 6.71
C VAL A 37 1.20 15.41 7.29
N VAL A 38 0.16 15.65 6.48
CA VAL A 38 -1.05 16.35 6.93
C VAL A 38 -1.74 15.56 8.04
N ALA A 39 -1.93 14.25 7.86
CA ALA A 39 -2.54 13.39 8.87
C ALA A 39 -1.73 13.36 10.17
N ILE A 40 -0.40 13.22 10.09
CA ILE A 40 0.50 13.27 11.25
C ILE A 40 0.38 14.61 11.97
N ALA A 41 0.39 15.73 11.23
CA ALA A 41 0.25 17.06 11.82
C ALA A 41 -1.10 17.28 12.50
N GLN A 42 -2.17 16.64 12.02
CA GLN A 42 -3.50 16.69 12.63
C GLN A 42 -3.57 15.88 13.92
N VAL A 43 -2.89 14.73 14.01
CA VAL A 43 -2.97 13.84 15.19
C VAL A 43 -1.93 14.16 16.26
N LEU A 44 -0.79 14.77 15.91
CA LEU A 44 0.28 15.11 16.85
C LEU A 44 -0.16 15.97 18.05
N PRO A 45 -1.06 16.95 17.87
CA PRO A 45 -1.61 17.72 18.99
C PRO A 45 -2.42 16.88 19.99
N ASN A 46 -2.77 15.64 19.63
CA ASN A 46 -3.47 14.64 20.44
C ASN A 46 -4.77 15.13 21.07
N ARG A 47 -5.61 15.78 20.26
CA ARG A 47 -6.90 16.36 20.67
C ARG A 47 -7.97 16.10 19.62
N ASP A 48 -9.16 15.69 20.07
CA ASP A 48 -10.34 15.44 19.23
C ASP A 48 -10.04 14.53 18.03
N ILE A 49 -9.39 13.40 18.30
CA ILE A 49 -8.97 12.47 17.25
C ILE A 49 -10.18 11.65 16.80
N THR A 50 -10.49 11.74 15.51
CA THR A 50 -11.54 10.95 14.85
C THR A 50 -10.91 9.80 14.06
N LEU A 51 -11.32 8.56 14.34
CA LEU A 51 -10.87 7.35 13.65
C LEU A 51 -12.07 6.59 13.08
N LEU A 52 -11.91 5.96 11.92
CA LEU A 52 -12.91 5.04 11.39
C LEU A 52 -12.72 3.67 12.05
N ALA A 53 -13.67 3.27 12.89
CA ALA A 53 -13.66 1.97 13.55
C ALA A 53 -14.56 0.98 12.78
N PRO A 54 -14.05 -0.19 12.38
CA PRO A 54 -14.89 -1.27 11.87
C PRO A 54 -15.57 -2.00 13.03
N PHE A 55 -16.80 -2.46 12.78
CA PHE A 55 -17.63 -3.21 13.71
C PHE A 55 -18.09 -4.50 13.03
N VAL A 56 -17.98 -5.63 13.73
CA VAL A 56 -18.35 -6.94 13.19
C VAL A 56 -19.51 -7.49 14.00
N ALA A 57 -20.62 -7.78 13.32
CA ALA A 57 -21.83 -8.30 13.96
C ALA A 57 -22.23 -7.47 15.19
N THR A 58 -22.26 -6.15 15.04
CA THR A 58 -22.65 -5.20 16.06
C THR A 58 -23.98 -4.59 15.68
N GLU A 59 -25.03 -4.90 16.44
CA GLU A 59 -26.34 -4.30 16.22
C GLU A 59 -26.38 -2.88 16.77
N ALA A 60 -26.98 -1.97 16.01
CA ALA A 60 -27.26 -0.60 16.41
C ALA A 60 -28.71 -0.25 16.07
N GLN A 61 -29.24 0.79 16.72
CA GLN A 61 -30.57 1.32 16.41
C GLN A 61 -30.41 2.58 15.57
N ALA A 62 -31.03 2.60 14.39
CA ALA A 62 -31.04 3.75 13.51
C ALA A 62 -32.47 4.28 13.32
N PRO A 63 -32.69 5.61 13.28
CA PRO A 63 -34.01 6.21 13.12
C PRO A 63 -34.47 6.15 11.65
N LEU A 64 -34.66 4.94 11.13
CA LEU A 64 -35.00 4.66 9.73
C LEU A 64 -36.48 4.33 9.52
N GLY A 65 -37.23 4.08 10.60
CA GLY A 65 -38.65 3.78 10.53
C GLY A 65 -39.52 5.03 10.30
N PRO A 66 -40.84 4.84 10.04
CA PRO A 66 -41.79 5.94 9.98
C PRO A 66 -41.69 6.84 11.22
N ASP A 67 -41.75 8.15 11.02
CA ASP A 67 -41.60 9.17 12.08
C ASP A 67 -40.30 9.07 12.90
N GLY A 68 -39.24 8.46 12.32
CA GLY A 68 -37.95 8.27 12.97
C GLY A 68 -37.91 7.11 13.97
N ALA A 69 -38.87 6.17 13.88
CA ALA A 69 -38.89 4.99 14.73
C ALA A 69 -37.57 4.18 14.62
N PRO A 70 -37.06 3.63 15.74
CA PRO A 70 -35.80 2.89 15.75
C PRO A 70 -35.94 1.57 14.99
N VAL A 71 -34.98 1.32 14.09
CA VAL A 71 -34.84 0.08 13.33
C VAL A 71 -33.48 -0.52 13.65
N ALA A 72 -33.47 -1.82 13.97
CA ALA A 72 -32.25 -2.56 14.19
C ALA A 72 -31.47 -2.67 12.86
N VAL A 73 -30.22 -2.23 12.89
CA VAL A 73 -29.28 -2.29 11.77
C VAL A 73 -27.99 -2.95 12.21
N GLN A 74 -27.26 -3.52 11.26
CA GLN A 74 -25.89 -3.95 11.49
C GLN A 74 -24.93 -2.78 11.26
N LEU A 75 -24.18 -2.44 12.30
CA LEU A 75 -23.10 -1.46 12.23
C LEU A 75 -21.86 -2.14 11.66
N ASP A 76 -21.44 -1.69 10.48
CA ASP A 76 -20.25 -2.18 9.77
C ASP A 76 -19.03 -1.29 10.04
N SER A 77 -19.21 0.04 10.05
CA SER A 77 -18.18 1.00 10.44
C SER A 77 -18.79 2.28 11.03
N ALA A 78 -18.05 2.94 11.92
CA ALA A 78 -18.42 4.25 12.46
C ALA A 78 -17.20 5.13 12.70
N SER A 79 -17.35 6.43 12.52
CA SER A 79 -16.36 7.41 12.98
C SER A 79 -16.47 7.59 14.49
N VAL A 80 -15.36 7.38 15.16
CA VAL A 80 -15.25 7.38 16.61
C VAL A 80 -14.30 8.51 17.01
N THR A 81 -14.76 9.41 17.87
CA THR A 81 -13.98 10.57 18.32
C THR A 81 -13.59 10.40 19.78
N VAL A 82 -12.30 10.60 20.07
CA VAL A 82 -11.77 10.58 21.43
C VAL A 82 -11.04 11.88 21.74
N ALA A 83 -11.15 12.33 23.00
CA ALA A 83 -10.51 13.56 23.44
C ALA A 83 -8.98 13.51 23.29
N SER A 84 -8.37 12.36 23.57
CA SER A 84 -6.95 12.11 23.32
C SER A 84 -6.70 10.60 23.24
N LEU A 85 -5.63 10.20 22.55
CA LEU A 85 -5.15 8.83 22.53
C LEU A 85 -4.08 8.60 23.59
N GLN A 86 -4.01 7.37 24.08
CA GLN A 86 -2.89 6.88 24.89
C GLN A 86 -1.60 6.92 24.05
N PRO A 87 -0.41 7.12 24.65
CA PRO A 87 0.84 7.27 23.91
C PRO A 87 1.15 6.12 22.94
N ALA A 88 0.83 4.88 23.31
CA ALA A 88 1.04 3.71 22.45
C ALA A 88 0.13 3.72 21.22
N ALA A 89 -1.14 4.10 21.38
CA ALA A 89 -2.11 4.20 20.29
C ALA A 89 -1.79 5.37 19.35
N LEU A 90 -1.39 6.52 19.90
CA LEU A 90 -0.90 7.65 19.11
C LEU A 90 0.35 7.29 18.32
N GLY A 91 1.31 6.62 18.97
CA GLY A 91 2.53 6.13 18.32
C GLY A 91 2.23 5.18 17.17
N ALA A 92 1.31 4.23 17.38
CA ALA A 92 0.87 3.31 16.33
C ALA A 92 0.22 4.07 15.15
N LEU A 93 -0.63 5.06 15.41
CA LEU A 93 -1.25 5.87 14.37
C LEU A 93 -0.21 6.63 13.53
N VAL A 94 0.78 7.26 14.18
CA VAL A 94 1.89 7.94 13.50
C VAL A 94 2.71 6.96 12.66
N ILE A 95 3.05 5.79 13.23
CA ILE A 95 3.77 4.74 12.50
C ILE A 95 2.99 4.29 11.26
N SER A 96 1.68 4.12 11.35
CA SER A 96 0.83 3.75 10.22
C SER A 96 0.97 4.75 9.06
N HIS A 97 0.86 6.06 9.33
CA HIS A 97 1.04 7.10 8.31
C HIS A 97 2.45 7.14 7.72
N VAL A 98 3.48 6.98 8.56
CA VAL A 98 4.87 6.91 8.10
C VAL A 98 5.08 5.71 7.18
N LEU A 99 4.55 4.54 7.55
CA LEU A 99 4.67 3.32 6.76
C LEU A 99 4.01 3.44 5.40
N VAL A 100 2.84 4.09 5.28
CA VAL A 100 2.20 4.37 3.98
C VAL A 100 3.14 5.16 3.07
N ALA A 101 3.68 6.26 3.59
CA ALA A 101 4.57 7.12 2.82
C ALA A 101 5.86 6.39 2.40
N VAL A 102 6.49 5.69 3.35
CA VAL A 102 7.73 4.93 3.10
C VAL A 102 7.49 3.80 2.10
N ALA A 103 6.44 3.02 2.26
CA ALA A 103 6.11 1.93 1.34
C ALA A 103 5.86 2.46 -0.07
N MET A 104 5.06 3.52 -0.22
CA MET A 104 4.74 4.11 -1.51
C MET A 104 5.99 4.66 -2.22
N VAL A 105 6.80 5.47 -1.51
CA VAL A 105 8.03 6.04 -2.06
C VAL A 105 9.01 4.93 -2.45
N THR A 106 9.15 3.90 -1.63
CA THR A 106 10.05 2.77 -1.90
C THR A 106 9.60 2.00 -3.14
N VAL A 107 8.33 1.63 -3.24
CA VAL A 107 7.78 0.91 -4.41
C VAL A 107 7.98 1.73 -5.68
N VAL A 108 7.58 3.01 -5.67
CA VAL A 108 7.74 3.89 -6.84
C VAL A 108 9.21 4.03 -7.22
N THR A 109 10.11 4.21 -6.26
CA THR A 109 11.55 4.32 -6.52
C THR A 109 12.11 3.05 -7.16
N LEU A 110 11.78 1.88 -6.62
CA LEU A 110 12.25 0.59 -7.15
C LEU A 110 11.75 0.35 -8.58
N LEU A 111 10.49 0.68 -8.86
CA LEU A 111 9.93 0.55 -10.20
C LEU A 111 10.51 1.57 -11.17
N LEU A 112 10.78 2.81 -10.74
CA LEU A 112 11.46 3.80 -11.58
C LEU A 112 12.88 3.34 -11.93
N ILE A 113 13.66 2.84 -10.97
CA ILE A 113 15.00 2.29 -11.22
C ILE A 113 14.93 1.16 -12.24
N LEU A 114 13.96 0.25 -12.09
CA LEU A 114 13.71 -0.83 -13.05
C LEU A 114 13.42 -0.28 -14.45
N CYS A 115 12.48 0.67 -14.57
CA CYS A 115 12.11 1.25 -15.85
C CYS A 115 13.30 1.97 -16.51
N PHE A 116 14.07 2.77 -15.76
CA PHE A 116 15.30 3.41 -16.27
C PHE A 116 16.34 2.39 -16.73
N GLY A 117 16.47 1.27 -16.03
CA GLY A 117 17.35 0.17 -16.43
C GLY A 117 16.93 -0.46 -17.77
N ILE A 118 15.62 -0.69 -17.94
CA ILE A 118 15.03 -1.21 -19.18
C ILE A 118 15.26 -0.23 -20.35
N LEU A 119 15.04 1.08 -20.15
CA LEU A 119 15.30 2.09 -21.18
C LEU A 119 16.77 2.19 -21.59
N ARG A 120 17.70 1.87 -20.68
CA ARG A 120 19.14 1.80 -20.96
C ARG A 120 19.54 0.50 -21.69
N GLY A 121 18.58 -0.30 -22.14
CA GLY A 121 18.80 -1.53 -22.90
C GLY A 121 19.14 -2.75 -22.06
N ARG A 122 19.13 -2.64 -20.72
CA ARG A 122 19.37 -3.77 -19.82
C ARG A 122 18.02 -4.34 -19.41
N ILE A 123 17.40 -5.16 -20.23
CA ILE A 123 16.02 -5.59 -19.97
C ILE A 123 16.00 -6.70 -18.91
N PHE A 124 16.76 -7.78 -19.12
CA PHE A 124 16.78 -8.93 -18.22
C PHE A 124 18.12 -9.02 -17.49
N SER A 125 18.07 -8.90 -16.17
CA SER A 125 19.23 -9.10 -15.30
C SER A 125 18.78 -9.56 -13.92
N ARG A 126 19.65 -10.29 -13.20
CA ARG A 126 19.40 -10.64 -11.78
C ARG A 126 19.05 -9.43 -10.91
N ALA A 127 19.68 -8.28 -11.18
CA ALA A 127 19.39 -7.04 -10.48
C ALA A 127 17.94 -6.57 -10.70
N HIS A 128 17.44 -6.66 -11.94
CA HIS A 128 16.07 -6.27 -12.26
C HIS A 128 15.03 -7.24 -11.68
N THR A 129 15.31 -8.55 -11.70
CA THR A 129 14.48 -9.52 -10.98
C THR A 129 14.41 -9.21 -9.48
N ALA A 130 15.54 -8.84 -8.87
CA ALA A 130 15.58 -8.43 -7.47
C ALA A 130 14.78 -7.15 -7.20
N LEU A 131 14.84 -6.14 -8.09
CA LEU A 131 14.04 -4.90 -7.96
C LEU A 131 12.53 -5.18 -7.99
N VAL A 132 12.06 -6.00 -8.95
CA VAL A 132 10.65 -6.39 -9.05
C VAL A 132 10.19 -7.13 -7.79
N THR A 133 11.01 -8.09 -7.34
CA THR A 133 10.70 -8.90 -6.16
C THR A 133 10.66 -8.04 -4.90
N ALA A 134 11.64 -7.14 -4.74
CA ALA A 134 11.69 -6.21 -3.61
C ALA A 134 10.50 -5.24 -3.62
N ALA A 135 10.13 -4.68 -4.77
CA ALA A 135 8.97 -3.80 -4.89
C ALA A 135 7.68 -4.53 -4.48
N GLY A 136 7.54 -5.79 -4.91
CA GLY A 136 6.41 -6.62 -4.52
C GLY A 136 6.37 -6.96 -3.03
N LEU A 137 7.51 -7.34 -2.44
CA LEU A 137 7.60 -7.60 -1.01
C LEU A 137 7.28 -6.36 -0.16
N VAL A 138 7.78 -5.19 -0.58
CA VAL A 138 7.47 -3.91 0.10
C VAL A 138 5.98 -3.59 -0.03
N ALA A 139 5.38 -3.80 -1.20
CA ALA A 139 3.95 -3.58 -1.38
C ALA A 139 3.12 -4.49 -0.46
N ILE A 140 3.46 -5.78 -0.38
CA ILE A 140 2.80 -6.75 0.52
C ILE A 140 2.98 -6.38 1.98
N ALA A 141 4.20 -6.02 2.39
CA ALA A 141 4.48 -5.56 3.74
C ALA A 141 3.65 -4.30 4.06
N GLY A 142 3.58 -3.33 3.15
CA GLY A 142 2.75 -2.13 3.29
C GLY A 142 1.27 -2.46 3.49
N MET A 143 0.71 -3.36 2.68
CA MET A 143 -0.69 -3.80 2.79
C MET A 143 -1.02 -4.45 4.13
N TYR A 144 -0.04 -5.04 4.82
CA TYR A 144 -0.26 -5.69 6.11
C TYR A 144 0.05 -4.76 7.30
N PHE A 145 1.23 -4.14 7.31
CA PHE A 145 1.69 -3.39 8.47
C PHE A 145 0.97 -2.05 8.63
N VAL A 146 0.59 -1.37 7.55
CA VAL A 146 -0.17 -0.11 7.63
C VAL A 146 -1.49 -0.31 8.39
N PRO A 147 -2.40 -1.22 7.97
CA PRO A 147 -3.64 -1.43 8.68
C PRO A 147 -3.43 -2.08 10.05
N PHE A 148 -2.37 -2.88 10.25
CA PHE A 148 -2.03 -3.42 11.57
C PHE A 148 -1.83 -2.30 12.61
N PHE A 149 -0.96 -1.33 12.30
CA PHE A 149 -0.70 -0.20 13.21
C PHE A 149 -1.91 0.74 13.33
N HIS A 150 -2.67 0.93 12.25
CA HIS A 150 -3.92 1.69 12.31
C HIS A 150 -4.95 1.04 13.24
N ASN A 151 -5.14 -0.28 13.14
CA ASN A 151 -6.05 -1.03 14.01
C ASN A 151 -5.61 -0.98 15.48
N MET A 152 -4.31 -0.97 15.76
CA MET A 152 -3.81 -0.76 17.12
C MET A 152 -4.23 0.61 17.69
N ALA A 153 -4.24 1.66 16.87
CA ALA A 153 -4.75 2.98 17.27
C ALA A 153 -6.27 2.98 17.50
N VAL A 154 -7.03 2.35 16.60
CA VAL A 154 -8.50 2.19 16.72
C VAL A 154 -8.85 1.41 17.99
N ASN A 155 -8.16 0.30 18.27
CA ASN A 155 -8.35 -0.47 19.49
C ASN A 155 -8.07 0.35 20.75
N GLY A 156 -7.04 1.21 20.73
CA GLY A 156 -6.78 2.15 21.82
C GLY A 156 -7.92 3.17 22.03
N ALA A 157 -8.50 3.69 20.95
CA ALA A 157 -9.65 4.60 21.02
C ALA A 157 -10.92 3.89 21.57
N LEU A 158 -11.21 2.68 21.10
CA LEU A 158 -12.34 1.89 21.56
C LEU A 158 -12.18 1.46 23.03
N ALA A 159 -10.96 1.12 23.45
CA ALA A 159 -10.68 0.81 24.86
C ALA A 159 -10.95 2.03 25.77
N LEU A 160 -10.64 3.24 25.32
CA LEU A 160 -10.95 4.46 26.07
C LEU A 160 -12.46 4.72 26.17
N LEU A 161 -13.22 4.52 25.10
CA LEU A 161 -14.66 4.79 25.09
C LEU A 161 -15.48 3.76 25.85
N SER A 162 -14.94 2.56 26.01
CA SER A 162 -15.60 1.45 26.69
C SER A 162 -15.11 1.21 28.11
N ASP A 163 -14.22 2.06 28.63
CA ASP A 163 -13.51 1.79 29.90
C ASP A 163 -12.86 0.39 29.93
N GLY A 164 -12.36 -0.07 28.78
CA GLY A 164 -11.73 -1.39 28.62
C GLY A 164 -12.70 -2.57 28.63
N THR A 165 -14.02 -2.35 28.62
CA THR A 165 -15.03 -3.42 28.65
C THR A 165 -15.40 -3.96 27.27
N TYR A 166 -15.06 -3.25 26.19
CA TYR A 166 -15.31 -3.70 24.83
C TYR A 166 -14.28 -4.75 24.43
N ASP A 167 -14.57 -6.00 24.78
CA ASP A 167 -13.75 -7.17 24.44
C ASP A 167 -14.10 -7.70 23.06
N ARG A 168 -13.76 -6.91 22.04
CA ARG A 168 -13.58 -7.43 20.68
C ARG A 168 -12.26 -6.90 20.18
N ALA A 169 -11.26 -7.78 20.17
CA ALA A 169 -10.11 -7.59 19.30
C ALA A 169 -10.68 -7.34 17.91
N VAL A 170 -10.57 -6.11 17.41
CA VAL A 170 -10.71 -5.84 15.98
C VAL A 170 -9.55 -6.61 15.34
N VAL A 171 -9.78 -7.90 15.10
CA VAL A 171 -8.97 -8.70 14.18
C VAL A 171 -9.36 -8.12 12.85
N GLY A 172 -8.64 -7.08 12.45
CA GLY A 172 -8.82 -6.44 11.16
C GLY A 172 -8.91 -7.54 10.12
N THR A 173 -10.05 -7.62 9.44
CA THR A 173 -10.24 -8.57 8.35
C THR A 173 -9.22 -8.20 7.30
N VAL A 174 -8.13 -8.96 7.27
CA VAL A 174 -7.11 -8.82 6.24
C VAL A 174 -7.79 -9.18 4.93
N ASP A 175 -7.77 -8.27 3.96
CA ASP A 175 -8.24 -8.57 2.62
C ASP A 175 -7.26 -9.53 1.94
N LEU A 176 -7.44 -10.82 2.23
CA LEU A 176 -6.62 -11.90 1.71
C LEU A 176 -6.66 -11.94 0.19
N LEU A 177 -7.80 -11.61 -0.43
CA LEU A 177 -7.94 -11.64 -1.88
C LEU A 177 -7.02 -10.60 -2.53
N SER A 178 -6.99 -9.38 -2.00
CA SER A 178 -6.07 -8.35 -2.48
C SER A 178 -4.61 -8.72 -2.26
N ILE A 179 -4.26 -9.28 -1.10
CA ILE A 179 -2.89 -9.73 -0.82
C ILE A 179 -2.46 -10.84 -1.78
N PHE A 180 -3.30 -11.87 -1.97
CA PHE A 180 -3.02 -12.95 -2.91
C PHE A 180 -2.94 -12.46 -4.35
N GLY A 181 -3.81 -11.51 -4.75
CA GLY A 181 -3.79 -10.90 -6.07
C GLY A 181 -2.46 -10.19 -6.35
N VAL A 182 -1.99 -9.34 -5.43
CA VAL A 182 -0.71 -8.66 -5.56
C VAL A 182 0.45 -9.65 -5.50
N ALA A 183 0.45 -10.61 -4.57
CA ALA A 183 1.48 -11.64 -4.48
C ALA A 183 1.59 -12.46 -5.77
N PHE A 184 0.45 -12.79 -6.38
CA PHE A 184 0.40 -13.48 -7.67
C PHE A 184 1.01 -12.64 -8.80
N VAL A 185 0.62 -11.36 -8.91
CA VAL A 185 1.19 -10.45 -9.92
C VAL A 185 2.70 -10.29 -9.75
N VAL A 186 3.17 -10.15 -8.51
CA VAL A 186 4.59 -10.05 -8.17
C VAL A 186 5.33 -11.33 -8.56
N ALA A 187 4.78 -12.50 -8.22
CA ALA A 187 5.37 -13.80 -8.55
C ALA A 187 5.44 -14.02 -10.06
N LEU A 188 4.39 -13.64 -10.79
CA LEU A 188 4.32 -13.71 -12.25
C LEU A 188 5.38 -12.81 -12.88
N ALA A 189 5.47 -11.54 -12.44
CA ALA A 189 6.47 -10.60 -12.92
C ALA A 189 7.89 -11.09 -12.61
N GLY A 190 8.16 -11.52 -11.38
CA GLY A 190 9.46 -12.07 -10.98
C GLY A 190 9.88 -13.27 -11.83
N THR A 191 8.92 -14.16 -12.13
CA THR A 191 9.15 -15.33 -12.99
C THR A 191 9.44 -14.91 -14.43
N ALA A 192 8.69 -13.95 -14.98
CA ALA A 192 8.94 -13.42 -16.33
C ALA A 192 10.37 -12.84 -16.46
N PHE A 193 10.82 -12.06 -15.47
CA PHE A 193 12.19 -11.53 -15.47
C PHE A 193 13.25 -12.62 -15.29
N ALA A 194 13.02 -13.60 -14.42
CA ALA A 194 13.96 -14.71 -14.20
C ALA A 194 14.10 -15.62 -15.44
N VAL A 195 12.98 -15.94 -16.10
CA VAL A 195 12.98 -16.72 -17.35
C VAL A 195 13.64 -15.93 -18.47
N GLY A 196 13.32 -14.64 -18.62
CA GLY A 196 13.95 -13.77 -19.62
C GLY A 196 15.47 -13.66 -19.41
N ASP A 197 15.94 -13.55 -18.17
CA ASP A 197 17.36 -13.51 -17.82
C ASP A 197 18.08 -14.82 -18.17
N ARG A 198 17.42 -15.97 -18.00
CA ARG A 198 17.96 -17.26 -18.43
C ARG A 198 18.04 -17.36 -19.96
N LEU A 199 16.96 -17.03 -20.66
CA LEU A 199 16.92 -17.09 -22.13
C LEU A 199 17.95 -16.17 -22.79
N GLN A 200 18.18 -14.97 -22.22
CA GLN A 200 19.20 -14.06 -22.71
C GLN A 200 20.61 -14.68 -22.59
N ARG A 201 20.96 -15.28 -21.45
CA ARG A 201 22.25 -15.96 -21.27
C ARG A 201 22.43 -17.15 -22.21
N ASP A 202 21.40 -17.97 -22.38
CA ASP A 202 21.44 -19.14 -23.27
C ASP A 202 21.67 -18.71 -24.72
N THR A 203 21.19 -17.52 -25.12
CA THR A 203 21.41 -16.98 -26.47
C THR A 203 22.82 -16.39 -26.64
N GLU A 204 23.34 -15.70 -25.61
CA GLU A 204 24.69 -15.14 -25.61
C GLU A 204 25.78 -16.23 -25.58
N GLY A 205 25.49 -17.41 -25.00
CA GLY A 205 26.41 -18.56 -24.97
C GLY A 205 26.46 -19.42 -26.25
N LEU A 206 25.62 -19.11 -27.25
CA LEU A 206 25.58 -19.80 -28.56
C LEU A 206 26.37 -19.05 -29.66
N VAL A 207 27.02 -17.93 -29.33
CA VAL A 207 27.78 -17.07 -30.25
C VAL A 207 29.27 -17.23 -30.04
#